data_AF-A0A9D2HAE5-F1
#
_entry.id   AF-A0A9D2HAE5-F1
#
_cell.length_a   1.000
_cell.length_b   1.000
_cell.length_c   1.000
_cell.angle_alpha   90.00
_cell.angle_beta   90.00
_cell.angle_gamma   90.00
#
_symmetry.space_group_name_H-M   'P 1'
#
loop_
_entity.id
_entity.type
_entity.pdbx_description
1 polymer ?
#
loop_
_entity_poly.entity_id
_entity_poly.type
_entity_poly.pdbx_seq_one_letter_code
_entity_poly.pdbx_strand_id
1 'polypeptide(L)'
;MEKRIAECINILGRFCGKRDVENLLVSELKNKYQLEQADVMVLFGGSIMCGGDVLATAMKNNVAKKYVIVGGAGHTTEALRIKVHEKFPDIITDGLTEAEIFESYIQYRYRLHADLLECNSTNCGNNITYLLDLLRKNNIAFHSIILAQDATMQHRMEAGMRKYVTDARIINFATYQANVVANNGQLYYENDILGMWDMERYVSLLMGEIPRLSDDADGYGPNGKNYIAHVEIPLEVKMAFAELKATYGNMVREANPLYA
;
A
#
# COMPACT_ATOMS: atom_id res chain seq x y z
N MET A 1 9.26 -10.90 26.50
CA MET A 1 9.26 -11.60 25.20
C MET A 1 8.48 -10.78 24.17
N GLU A 2 7.37 -10.21 24.59
CA GLU A 2 6.39 -9.43 23.85
C GLU A 2 6.95 -8.08 23.38
N LYS A 3 7.79 -7.41 24.18
CA LYS A 3 8.51 -6.20 23.73
C LYS A 3 9.37 -6.48 22.51
N ARG A 4 10.05 -7.63 22.50
CA ARG A 4 10.90 -8.05 21.39
C ARG A 4 10.09 -8.44 20.16
N ILE A 5 8.93 -9.09 20.35
CA ILE A 5 7.97 -9.36 19.28
C ILE A 5 7.49 -8.03 18.66
N ALA A 6 7.11 -7.06 19.48
CA ALA A 6 6.68 -5.74 19.02
C ALA A 6 7.79 -5.04 18.20
N GLU A 7 9.04 -5.06 18.69
CA GLU A 7 10.20 -4.56 17.94
C GLU A 7 10.34 -5.23 16.56
N CYS A 8 10.24 -6.56 16.49
CA CYS A 8 10.33 -7.28 15.23
C CYS A 8 9.19 -6.91 14.27
N ILE A 9 7.96 -6.79 14.78
CA ILE A 9 6.80 -6.35 13.99
C ILE A 9 7.05 -4.95 13.44
N ASN A 10 7.58 -4.04 14.26
CA ASN A 10 7.88 -2.67 13.85
C ASN A 10 9.02 -2.61 12.82
N ILE A 11 10.01 -3.49 12.90
CA ILE A 11 11.07 -3.63 11.88
C ILE A 11 10.46 -4.03 10.54
N LEU A 12 9.62 -5.07 10.51
CA LEU A 12 8.93 -5.49 9.27
C LEU A 12 7.97 -4.41 8.77
N GLY A 13 7.22 -3.78 9.67
CA GLY A 13 6.28 -2.70 9.37
C GLY A 13 6.95 -1.50 8.72
N ARG A 14 8.11 -1.06 9.22
CA ARG A 14 8.90 0.02 8.60
C ARG A 14 9.51 -0.39 7.26
N PHE A 15 9.97 -1.63 7.13
CA PHE A 15 10.54 -2.14 5.89
C PHE A 15 9.50 -2.21 4.76
N CYS A 16 8.29 -2.67 5.07
CA CYS A 16 7.19 -2.73 4.11
C CYS A 16 6.57 -1.34 3.86
N GLY A 17 6.32 -0.58 4.92
CA GLY A 17 5.57 0.68 4.93
C GLY A 17 6.40 1.90 4.58
N LYS A 18 7.05 1.88 3.42
CA LYS A 18 7.94 2.97 2.99
C LYS A 18 7.20 4.30 2.91
N ARG A 19 7.76 5.29 3.59
CA ARG A 19 7.44 6.71 3.38
C ARG A 19 8.72 7.45 3.10
N ASP A 20 8.72 8.10 1.96
CA ASP A 20 9.85 8.90 1.49
C ASP A 20 9.80 10.32 2.04
N VAL A 21 8.61 10.85 2.28
CA VAL A 21 8.38 12.13 2.94
C VAL A 21 7.48 11.87 4.15
N GLU A 22 7.59 12.70 5.18
CA GLU A 22 6.79 12.55 6.39
C GLU A 22 5.34 12.95 6.11
N ASN A 23 5.16 14.05 5.38
CA ASN A 23 3.87 14.58 4.98
C ASN A 23 3.81 14.85 3.48
N LEU A 24 2.62 14.67 2.89
CA LEU A 24 2.35 15.06 1.51
C LEU A 24 2.14 16.58 1.44
N LEU A 25 3.25 17.31 1.46
CA LEU A 25 3.34 18.75 1.29
C LEU A 25 4.28 19.10 0.14
N VAL A 26 3.95 20.15 -0.60
CA VAL A 26 4.81 20.70 -1.67
C VAL A 26 6.21 21.04 -1.14
N SER A 27 6.30 21.59 0.08
CA SER A 27 7.58 21.92 0.71
C SER A 27 8.47 20.70 0.93
N GLU A 28 7.90 19.56 1.33
CA GLU A 28 8.67 18.32 1.52
C GLU A 28 9.15 17.72 0.18
N LEU A 29 8.29 17.76 -0.85
CA LEU A 29 8.69 17.37 -2.21
C LEU A 29 9.81 18.27 -2.75
N LYS A 30 9.72 19.58 -2.53
CA LYS A 30 10.75 20.53 -2.95
C LYS A 30 12.07 20.32 -2.21
N ASN A 31 12.01 20.12 -0.90
CA ASN A 31 13.21 19.91 -0.08
C ASN A 31 13.92 18.60 -0.41
N LYS A 32 13.19 17.49 -0.55
CA LYS A 32 13.78 16.16 -0.75
C LYS A 32 14.08 15.87 -2.23
N TYR A 33 13.19 16.26 -3.14
CA TYR A 33 13.23 15.87 -4.55
C TYR A 33 13.38 17.03 -5.53
N GLN A 34 13.38 18.28 -5.04
CA GLN A 34 13.44 19.48 -5.87
C GLN A 34 12.25 19.54 -6.85
N LEU A 35 11.11 19.01 -6.43
CA LEU A 35 9.85 19.00 -7.16
C LEU A 35 8.86 19.95 -6.48
N GLU A 36 8.32 20.91 -7.24
CA GLU A 36 7.16 21.71 -6.79
C GLU A 36 5.88 20.87 -6.78
N GLN A 37 5.81 19.87 -7.66
CA GLN A 37 4.67 18.97 -7.79
C GLN A 37 5.11 17.69 -8.50
N ALA A 38 4.60 16.53 -8.08
CA ALA A 38 4.74 15.29 -8.84
C ALA A 38 3.83 15.32 -10.08
N ASP A 39 4.15 14.54 -11.11
CA ASP A 39 3.29 14.48 -12.29
C ASP A 39 2.03 13.67 -12.03
N VAL A 40 2.15 12.57 -11.29
CA VAL A 40 1.03 11.70 -10.91
C VAL A 40 1.12 11.33 -9.44
N MET A 41 -0.02 11.25 -8.76
CA MET A 41 -0.17 10.50 -7.53
C MET A 41 -1.22 9.42 -7.74
N VAL A 42 -0.91 8.21 -7.28
CA VAL A 42 -1.84 7.09 -7.32
C VAL A 42 -2.13 6.57 -5.92
N LEU A 43 -3.41 6.43 -5.61
CA LEU A 43 -3.88 5.58 -4.53
C LEU A 43 -4.21 4.21 -5.12
N PHE A 44 -3.53 3.16 -4.65
CA PHE A 44 -3.94 1.80 -4.94
C PHE A 44 -5.01 1.37 -3.94
N GLY A 45 -6.12 0.88 -4.48
CA GLY A 45 -7.18 0.19 -3.78
C GLY A 45 -6.61 -0.90 -2.88
N GLY A 46 -7.14 -0.92 -1.68
CA GLY A 46 -6.78 -1.80 -0.58
C GLY A 46 -7.82 -1.65 0.52
N SER A 47 -7.74 -2.44 1.57
CA SER A 47 -8.84 -2.52 2.54
C SER A 47 -8.83 -1.43 3.62
N ILE A 48 -7.85 -0.53 3.62
CA ILE A 48 -7.69 0.48 4.67
C ILE A 48 -8.22 1.84 4.20
N MET A 49 -9.34 2.25 4.79
CA MET A 49 -10.06 3.47 4.44
C MET A 49 -9.22 4.75 4.54
N CYS A 50 -8.22 4.80 5.43
CA CYS A 50 -7.37 5.98 5.60
C CYS A 50 -6.61 6.37 4.32
N GLY A 51 -6.48 5.46 3.34
CA GLY A 51 -5.96 5.78 2.01
C GLY A 51 -6.74 6.91 1.32
N GLY A 52 -8.07 6.96 1.51
CA GLY A 52 -8.90 8.05 0.98
C GLY A 52 -8.60 9.40 1.63
N ASP A 53 -8.33 9.41 2.94
CA ASP A 53 -7.95 10.64 3.67
C ASP A 53 -6.56 11.15 3.21
N VAL A 54 -5.62 10.23 2.96
CA VAL A 54 -4.30 10.55 2.40
C VAL A 54 -4.43 11.14 1.00
N LEU A 55 -5.22 10.53 0.13
CA LEU A 55 -5.46 11.04 -1.23
C LEU A 55 -6.10 12.43 -1.19
N ALA A 56 -7.16 12.61 -0.40
CA ALA A 56 -7.84 13.90 -0.26
C ALA A 56 -6.90 15.00 0.28
N THR A 57 -6.02 14.65 1.22
CA THR A 57 -5.02 15.59 1.77
C THR A 57 -4.00 15.99 0.71
N ALA A 58 -3.51 15.03 -0.07
CA ALA A 58 -2.60 15.27 -1.18
C ALA A 58 -3.20 16.20 -2.25
N MET A 59 -4.46 15.96 -2.61
CA MET A 59 -5.22 16.81 -3.53
C MET A 59 -5.34 18.25 -3.03
N LYS A 60 -5.74 18.44 -1.76
CA LYS A 60 -5.84 19.77 -1.15
C LYS A 60 -4.49 20.50 -1.09
N ASN A 61 -3.42 19.75 -0.87
CA ASN A 61 -2.06 20.28 -0.83
C ASN A 61 -1.43 20.43 -2.22
N ASN A 62 -2.13 20.06 -3.29
CA ASN A 62 -1.67 20.15 -4.68
C ASN A 62 -0.32 19.47 -4.93
N VAL A 63 -0.06 18.31 -4.30
CA VAL A 63 1.26 17.65 -4.42
C VAL A 63 1.49 16.93 -5.74
N ALA A 64 0.44 16.67 -6.53
CA ALA A 64 0.53 16.08 -7.85
C ALA A 64 -0.37 16.79 -8.88
N LYS A 65 0.02 16.77 -10.17
CA LYS A 65 -0.77 17.32 -11.29
C LYS A 65 -1.98 16.46 -11.63
N LYS A 66 -1.88 15.15 -11.40
CA LYS A 66 -2.92 14.15 -11.66
C LYS A 66 -3.08 13.19 -10.50
N TYR A 67 -4.31 12.89 -10.14
CA TYR A 67 -4.67 11.97 -9.06
C TYR A 67 -5.44 10.79 -9.64
N VAL A 68 -4.93 9.57 -9.41
CA VAL A 68 -5.50 8.34 -9.95
C VAL A 68 -5.85 7.41 -8.80
N ILE A 69 -6.97 6.72 -8.91
CA ILE A 69 -7.30 5.60 -8.01
C ILE A 69 -7.27 4.31 -8.83
N VAL A 70 -6.58 3.28 -8.32
CA VAL A 70 -6.41 2.00 -9.02
C VAL A 70 -6.88 0.85 -8.15
N GLY A 71 -7.92 0.14 -8.58
CA GLY A 71 -8.36 -1.09 -7.92
C GLY A 71 -9.68 -1.56 -8.48
N GLY A 72 -9.70 -2.75 -9.10
CA GLY A 72 -10.94 -3.38 -9.51
C GLY A 72 -11.61 -4.16 -8.38
N ALA A 73 -12.19 -5.32 -8.71
CA ALA A 73 -12.83 -6.22 -7.75
C ALA A 73 -11.99 -7.49 -7.56
N GLY A 74 -11.43 -7.64 -6.37
CA GLY A 74 -10.64 -8.79 -5.93
C GLY A 74 -11.08 -9.32 -4.56
N HIS A 75 -10.22 -10.13 -3.92
CA HIS A 75 -10.54 -10.78 -2.63
C HIS A 75 -10.82 -9.81 -1.48
N THR A 76 -10.22 -8.63 -1.53
CA THR A 76 -10.31 -7.61 -0.47
C THR A 76 -11.49 -6.68 -0.63
N THR A 77 -12.14 -6.68 -1.81
CA THR A 77 -13.16 -5.70 -2.16
C THR A 77 -14.40 -5.84 -1.30
N GLU A 78 -14.87 -7.06 -1.04
CA GLU A 78 -16.07 -7.27 -0.23
C GLU A 78 -15.88 -6.80 1.21
N ALA A 79 -14.71 -7.08 1.80
CA ALA A 79 -14.37 -6.58 3.13
C ALA A 79 -14.31 -5.04 3.17
N LEU A 80 -13.85 -4.40 2.10
CA LEU A 80 -13.86 -2.94 1.98
C LEU A 80 -15.29 -2.39 1.85
N ARG A 81 -16.14 -3.02 1.01
CA ARG A 81 -17.56 -2.63 0.84
C ARG A 81 -18.31 -2.60 2.16
N ILE A 82 -18.19 -3.67 2.93
CA ILE A 82 -18.83 -3.81 4.25
C ILE A 82 -18.32 -2.73 5.20
N LYS A 83 -16.99 -2.62 5.37
CA LYS A 83 -16.39 -1.65 6.30
C LYS A 83 -16.75 -0.20 5.98
N VAL A 84 -16.76 0.17 4.69
CA VAL A 84 -17.10 1.54 4.28
C VAL A 84 -18.59 1.80 4.51
N HIS A 85 -19.47 0.87 4.15
CA HIS A 85 -20.92 1.04 4.32
C HIS A 85 -21.32 1.07 5.82
N GLU A 86 -20.74 0.21 6.65
CA GLU A 86 -20.97 0.23 8.11
C GLU A 86 -20.57 1.58 8.72
N LYS A 87 -19.49 2.19 8.25
CA LYS A 87 -18.99 3.47 8.76
C LYS A 87 -19.74 4.66 8.16
N PHE A 88 -20.15 4.56 6.91
CA PHE A 88 -20.82 5.61 6.14
C PHE A 88 -22.00 5.00 5.36
N PRO A 89 -23.17 4.81 6.01
CA PRO A 89 -24.31 4.12 5.38
C PRO A 89 -24.86 4.81 4.12
N ASP A 90 -24.61 6.10 3.97
CA ASP A 90 -24.98 6.88 2.78
C ASP A 90 -24.12 6.55 1.55
N ILE A 91 -22.96 5.92 1.74
CA ILE A 91 -22.13 5.43 0.64
C ILE A 91 -22.64 4.04 0.25
N ILE A 92 -23.23 3.96 -0.94
CA ILE A 92 -23.66 2.69 -1.52
C ILE A 92 -22.43 1.99 -2.12
N THR A 93 -22.04 0.85 -1.55
CA THR A 93 -20.82 0.13 -1.95
C THR A 93 -21.09 -1.15 -2.73
N ASP A 94 -22.35 -1.60 -2.80
CA ASP A 94 -22.72 -2.84 -3.48
C ASP A 94 -22.35 -2.81 -4.97
N GLY A 95 -21.76 -3.90 -5.46
CA GLY A 95 -21.26 -4.01 -6.83
C GLY A 95 -20.04 -3.16 -7.19
N LEU A 96 -19.66 -2.17 -6.37
CA LEU A 96 -18.56 -1.25 -6.69
C LEU A 96 -17.18 -1.91 -6.57
N THR A 97 -16.26 -1.51 -7.44
CA THR A 97 -14.83 -1.82 -7.36
C THR A 97 -14.14 -1.03 -6.26
N GLU A 98 -12.92 -1.42 -5.88
CA GLU A 98 -12.16 -0.69 -4.85
C GLU A 98 -11.94 0.78 -5.23
N ALA A 99 -11.65 1.07 -6.51
CA ALA A 99 -11.47 2.43 -6.99
C ALA A 99 -12.76 3.27 -6.88
N GLU A 100 -13.91 2.70 -7.24
CA GLU A 100 -15.21 3.38 -7.14
C GLU A 100 -15.64 3.61 -5.69
N ILE A 101 -15.31 2.70 -4.78
CA ILE A 101 -15.56 2.88 -3.35
C ILE A 101 -14.73 4.04 -2.81
N PHE A 102 -13.43 4.10 -3.13
CA PHE A 102 -12.59 5.22 -2.70
C PHE A 102 -12.99 6.55 -3.34
N GLU A 103 -13.42 6.55 -4.62
CA GLU A 103 -13.98 7.74 -5.28
C GLU A 103 -15.22 8.24 -4.52
N SER A 104 -16.17 7.34 -4.24
CA SER A 104 -17.39 7.67 -3.50
C SER A 104 -17.06 8.19 -2.09
N TYR A 105 -16.06 7.62 -1.45
CA TYR A 105 -15.56 8.04 -0.16
C TYR A 105 -15.01 9.47 -0.17
N ILE A 106 -14.10 9.79 -1.10
CA ILE A 106 -13.51 11.13 -1.17
C ILE A 106 -14.54 12.18 -1.63
N GLN A 107 -15.50 11.80 -2.47
CA GLN A 107 -16.62 12.66 -2.85
C GLN A 107 -17.54 12.95 -1.65
N TYR A 108 -17.90 11.92 -0.89
CA TYR A 108 -18.78 12.05 0.27
C TYR A 108 -18.14 12.94 1.35
N ARG A 109 -16.90 12.64 1.73
CA ARG A 109 -16.24 13.25 2.89
C ARG A 109 -15.57 14.59 2.57
N TYR A 110 -15.04 14.74 1.36
CA TYR A 110 -14.18 15.87 1.00
C TYR A 110 -14.65 16.68 -0.20
N ARG A 111 -15.71 16.24 -0.90
CA ARG A 111 -16.20 16.88 -2.14
C ARG A 111 -15.10 16.96 -3.22
N LEU A 112 -14.27 15.93 -3.28
CA LEU A 112 -13.18 15.77 -4.24
C LEU A 112 -13.46 14.61 -5.20
N HIS A 113 -12.81 14.65 -6.35
CA HIS A 113 -12.89 13.65 -7.42
C HIS A 113 -11.50 13.35 -7.96
N ALA A 114 -11.14 12.08 -8.09
CA ALA A 114 -9.91 11.72 -8.78
C ALA A 114 -10.00 12.10 -10.28
N ASP A 115 -8.84 12.34 -10.91
CA ASP A 115 -8.81 12.61 -12.35
C ASP A 115 -9.16 11.36 -13.17
N LEU A 116 -8.75 10.18 -12.69
CA LEU A 116 -8.94 8.90 -13.38
C LEU A 116 -9.14 7.75 -12.39
N LEU A 117 -9.92 6.76 -12.81
CA LEU A 117 -10.14 5.50 -12.10
C LEU A 117 -9.71 4.30 -12.96
N GLU A 118 -9.01 3.36 -12.36
CA GLU A 118 -8.74 2.04 -12.93
C GLU A 118 -9.56 1.00 -12.15
N CYS A 119 -10.51 0.33 -12.80
CA CYS A 119 -11.51 -0.54 -12.15
C CYS A 119 -11.43 -2.03 -12.58
N ASN A 120 -10.45 -2.42 -13.38
CA ASN A 120 -10.36 -3.77 -13.95
C ASN A 120 -9.28 -4.64 -13.30
N SER A 121 -8.37 -4.06 -12.52
CA SER A 121 -7.34 -4.84 -11.82
C SER A 121 -7.93 -5.78 -10.78
N THR A 122 -7.26 -6.92 -10.59
CA THR A 122 -7.77 -8.01 -9.73
C THR A 122 -6.73 -8.48 -8.70
N ASN A 123 -5.48 -8.04 -8.83
CA ASN A 123 -4.42 -8.31 -7.87
C ASN A 123 -3.33 -7.22 -7.95
N CYS A 124 -2.42 -7.19 -6.97
CA CYS A 124 -1.36 -6.18 -6.97
C CYS A 124 -0.42 -6.25 -8.19
N GLY A 125 -0.30 -7.42 -8.84
CA GLY A 125 0.55 -7.61 -10.01
C GLY A 125 0.03 -6.85 -11.24
N ASN A 126 -1.29 -6.88 -11.48
CA ASN A 126 -1.89 -6.16 -12.61
C ASN A 126 -2.28 -4.71 -12.30
N ASN A 127 -2.38 -4.30 -11.01
CA ASN A 127 -2.59 -2.89 -10.62
C ASN A 127 -1.60 -1.94 -11.34
N ILE A 128 -0.32 -2.29 -11.35
CA ILE A 128 0.72 -1.43 -11.96
C ILE A 128 0.61 -1.41 -13.48
N THR A 129 0.48 -2.57 -14.12
CA THR A 129 0.37 -2.63 -15.58
C THR A 129 -0.86 -1.90 -16.08
N TYR A 130 -1.99 -2.00 -15.36
CA TYR A 130 -3.22 -1.33 -15.74
C TYR A 130 -3.18 0.17 -15.45
N LEU A 131 -2.51 0.61 -14.38
CA LEU A 131 -2.19 2.02 -14.17
C LEU A 131 -1.39 2.59 -15.35
N LEU A 132 -0.32 1.91 -15.75
CA LEU A 132 0.53 2.38 -16.86
C LEU A 132 -0.24 2.42 -18.18
N ASP A 133 -1.09 1.43 -18.45
CA ASP A 133 -1.97 1.43 -19.62
C ASP A 133 -3.02 2.54 -19.56
N LEU A 134 -3.60 2.82 -18.38
CA LEU A 134 -4.54 3.91 -18.18
C LEU A 134 -3.90 5.27 -18.43
N LEU A 135 -2.70 5.51 -17.89
CA LEU A 135 -1.94 6.74 -18.13
C LEU A 135 -1.59 6.91 -19.62
N ARG A 136 -1.16 5.83 -20.28
CA ARG A 136 -0.86 5.84 -21.72
C ARG A 136 -2.09 6.17 -22.56
N LYS A 137 -3.23 5.53 -22.30
CA LYS A 137 -4.50 5.77 -23.01
C LYS A 137 -4.99 7.21 -22.86
N ASN A 138 -4.69 7.86 -21.73
CA ASN A 138 -5.05 9.24 -21.46
C ASN A 138 -3.96 10.26 -21.84
N ASN A 139 -2.88 9.82 -22.54
CA ASN A 139 -1.75 10.66 -22.93
C ASN A 139 -1.08 11.39 -21.76
N ILE A 140 -1.02 10.76 -20.59
CA ILE A 140 -0.35 11.29 -19.40
C ILE A 140 1.07 10.72 -19.34
N ALA A 141 2.03 11.53 -19.76
CA ALA A 141 3.45 11.28 -19.49
C ALA A 141 3.80 11.71 -18.06
N PHE A 142 4.72 11.00 -17.42
CA PHE A 142 5.19 11.32 -16.08
C PHE A 142 6.69 11.04 -15.96
N HIS A 143 7.39 11.90 -15.22
CA HIS A 143 8.77 11.70 -14.78
C HIS A 143 8.85 11.54 -13.26
N SER A 144 7.75 11.81 -12.55
CA SER A 144 7.62 11.65 -11.10
C SER A 144 6.26 11.09 -10.74
N ILE A 145 6.22 10.11 -9.84
CA ILE A 145 4.99 9.48 -9.39
C ILE A 145 5.02 9.19 -7.89
N ILE A 146 3.96 9.59 -7.19
CA ILE A 146 3.74 9.27 -5.78
C ILE A 146 2.88 8.01 -5.72
N LEU A 147 3.36 6.97 -5.04
CA LEU A 147 2.62 5.73 -4.81
C LEU A 147 2.09 5.69 -3.39
N ALA A 148 0.78 5.56 -3.22
CA ALA A 148 0.13 5.34 -1.93
C ALA A 148 -0.64 4.02 -1.90
N GLN A 149 -0.33 3.16 -0.93
CA GLN A 149 -0.97 1.87 -0.69
C GLN A 149 -0.96 1.56 0.83
N ASP A 150 -1.73 0.56 1.25
CA ASP A 150 -1.57 -0.13 2.53
C ASP A 150 -0.08 -0.33 2.87
N ALA A 151 0.33 0.09 4.06
CA ALA A 151 1.72 0.06 4.50
C ALA A 151 2.35 -1.34 4.41
N THR A 152 1.58 -2.41 4.61
CA THR A 152 2.11 -3.77 4.50
C THR A 152 2.58 -4.09 3.08
N MET A 153 1.99 -3.48 2.05
CA MET A 153 2.27 -3.80 0.63
C MET A 153 3.03 -2.69 -0.11
N GLN A 154 3.28 -1.55 0.51
CA GLN A 154 3.86 -0.37 -0.14
C GLN A 154 5.19 -0.67 -0.83
N HIS A 155 6.12 -1.37 -0.19
CA HIS A 155 7.41 -1.71 -0.79
C HIS A 155 7.26 -2.63 -2.01
N ARG A 156 6.29 -3.54 -2.00
CA ARG A 156 6.00 -4.40 -3.16
C ARG A 156 5.42 -3.61 -4.33
N MET A 157 4.62 -2.57 -4.05
CA MET A 157 4.15 -1.67 -5.10
C MET A 157 5.29 -0.89 -5.76
N GLU A 158 6.27 -0.42 -4.98
CA GLU A 158 7.47 0.19 -5.56
C GLU A 158 8.24 -0.83 -6.44
N ALA A 159 8.52 -2.00 -5.90
CA ALA A 159 9.30 -3.02 -6.61
C ALA A 159 8.60 -3.47 -7.91
N GLY A 160 7.27 -3.57 -7.89
CA GLY A 160 6.47 -3.83 -9.08
C GLY A 160 6.52 -2.66 -10.08
N MET A 161 6.44 -1.41 -9.62
CA MET A 161 6.56 -0.24 -10.50
C MET A 161 7.95 -0.19 -11.16
N ARG A 162 9.02 -0.43 -10.39
CA ARG A 162 10.41 -0.44 -10.89
C ARG A 162 10.68 -1.52 -11.95
N LYS A 163 9.88 -2.58 -11.99
CA LYS A 163 9.99 -3.60 -13.04
C LYS A 163 9.66 -3.04 -14.42
N TYR A 164 8.71 -2.10 -14.50
CA TYR A 164 8.21 -1.56 -15.77
C TYR A 164 8.68 -0.13 -16.04
N VAL A 165 9.14 0.59 -15.02
CA VAL A 165 9.52 2.01 -15.11
C VAL A 165 10.89 2.21 -14.48
N THR A 166 11.89 2.55 -15.32
CA THR A 166 13.28 2.77 -14.89
C THR A 166 13.62 4.23 -14.66
N ASP A 167 13.02 5.14 -15.43
CA ASP A 167 13.50 6.52 -15.55
C ASP A 167 12.69 7.53 -14.73
N ALA A 168 11.56 7.11 -14.17
CA ALA A 168 10.72 7.97 -13.34
C ALA A 168 11.16 7.98 -11.87
N ARG A 169 11.05 9.15 -11.24
CA ARG A 169 11.17 9.32 -9.80
C ARG A 169 9.95 8.72 -9.10
N ILE A 170 10.14 7.58 -8.45
CA ILE A 170 9.12 6.98 -7.59
C ILE A 170 9.26 7.56 -6.18
N ILE A 171 8.15 8.00 -5.60
CA ILE A 171 8.05 8.57 -4.25
C ILE A 171 7.04 7.71 -3.47
N ASN A 172 7.50 7.03 -2.43
CA ASN A 172 6.66 6.17 -1.62
C ASN A 172 5.92 6.95 -0.53
N PHE A 173 4.64 6.66 -0.37
CA PHE A 173 3.87 7.19 0.75
C PHE A 173 2.83 6.16 1.21
N ALA A 174 3.26 5.19 2.03
CA ALA A 174 2.34 4.27 2.70
C ALA A 174 1.19 5.03 3.38
N THR A 175 -0.06 4.56 3.26
CA THR A 175 -1.25 5.31 3.70
C THR A 175 -1.36 5.44 5.23
N TYR A 176 -0.59 4.66 5.97
CA TYR A 176 -0.44 4.76 7.42
C TYR A 176 0.96 4.33 7.87
N GLN A 177 1.29 4.63 9.12
CA GLN A 177 2.44 4.06 9.82
C GLN A 177 1.91 3.47 11.14
N ALA A 178 2.10 2.16 11.33
CA ALA A 178 1.71 1.49 12.55
C ALA A 178 2.95 1.26 13.42
N ASN A 179 2.83 1.63 14.70
CA ASN A 179 3.80 1.27 15.72
C ASN A 179 3.10 0.35 16.73
N VAL A 180 3.71 -0.80 17.01
CA VAL A 180 3.22 -1.81 17.93
C VAL A 180 3.97 -1.69 19.25
N VAL A 181 3.22 -1.70 20.34
CA VAL A 181 3.73 -1.66 21.71
C VAL A 181 3.24 -2.89 22.47
N ALA A 182 4.03 -3.34 23.44
CA ALA A 182 3.67 -4.43 24.33
C ALA A 182 3.31 -3.88 25.71
N ASN A 183 2.11 -4.21 26.20
CA ASN A 183 1.65 -3.86 27.54
C ASN A 183 0.96 -5.07 28.18
N ASN A 184 1.27 -5.38 29.44
CA ASN A 184 0.66 -6.49 30.20
C ASN A 184 0.59 -7.83 29.44
N GLY A 185 1.62 -8.16 28.67
CA GLY A 185 1.69 -9.43 27.91
C GLY A 185 0.86 -9.45 26.62
N GLN A 186 0.29 -8.32 26.19
CA GLN A 186 -0.47 -8.17 24.96
C GLN A 186 0.13 -7.10 24.04
N LEU A 187 -0.14 -7.23 22.74
CA LEU A 187 0.32 -6.31 21.70
C LEU A 187 -0.81 -5.36 21.30
N TYR A 188 -0.47 -4.08 21.14
CA TYR A 188 -1.41 -3.03 20.74
C TYR A 188 -0.77 -2.11 19.73
N TYR A 189 -1.59 -1.49 18.88
CA TYR A 189 -1.14 -0.30 18.16
C TYR A 189 -1.01 0.85 19.14
N GLU A 190 0.09 1.60 19.04
CA GLU A 190 0.32 2.81 19.83
C GLU A 190 -0.72 3.89 19.54
N ASN A 191 -1.20 3.96 18.30
CA ASN A 191 -2.18 4.93 17.83
C ASN A 191 -3.35 4.22 17.16
N ASP A 192 -4.55 4.80 17.28
CA ASP A 192 -5.73 4.34 16.53
C ASP A 192 -5.58 4.70 15.05
N ILE A 193 -5.79 3.72 14.18
CA ILE A 193 -5.68 3.86 12.71
C ILE A 193 -7.01 3.43 12.11
N LEU A 194 -7.67 4.34 11.39
CA LEU A 194 -9.01 4.11 10.87
C LEU A 194 -9.06 2.92 9.90
N GLY A 195 -9.81 1.88 10.28
CA GLY A 195 -10.02 0.68 9.47
C GLY A 195 -8.91 -0.37 9.60
N MET A 196 -7.95 -0.16 10.51
CA MET A 196 -6.80 -1.02 10.72
C MET A 196 -7.17 -2.46 11.01
N TRP A 197 -6.32 -3.36 10.55
CA TRP A 197 -6.41 -4.79 10.82
C TRP A 197 -6.27 -5.08 12.31
N ASP A 198 -6.91 -6.15 12.79
CA ASP A 198 -6.51 -6.73 14.07
C ASP A 198 -5.02 -7.13 14.03
N MET A 199 -4.42 -7.29 15.21
CA MET A 199 -2.98 -7.53 15.33
C MET A 199 -2.56 -8.83 14.62
N GLU A 200 -3.36 -9.89 14.72
CA GLU A 200 -3.06 -11.18 14.09
C GLU A 200 -3.00 -11.05 12.56
N ARG A 201 -4.01 -10.38 11.98
CA ARG A 201 -4.10 -10.13 10.55
C ARG A 201 -2.96 -9.24 10.06
N TYR A 202 -2.61 -8.19 10.81
CA TYR A 202 -1.48 -7.32 10.47
C TYR A 202 -0.15 -8.07 10.45
N VAL A 203 0.12 -8.88 11.49
CA VAL A 203 1.32 -9.73 11.54
C VAL A 203 1.34 -10.72 10.39
N SER A 204 0.21 -11.38 10.10
CA SER A 204 0.10 -12.32 8.96
C SER A 204 0.39 -11.63 7.61
N LEU A 205 -0.07 -10.40 7.41
CA LEU A 205 0.23 -9.63 6.19
C LEU A 205 1.73 -9.33 6.08
N LEU A 206 2.36 -8.79 7.13
CA LEU A 206 3.80 -8.52 7.14
C LEU A 206 4.62 -9.78 6.88
N MET A 207 4.28 -10.87 7.57
CA MET A 207 4.95 -12.17 7.40
C MET A 207 4.76 -12.76 6.01
N GLY A 208 3.65 -12.46 5.32
CA GLY A 208 3.44 -12.85 3.93
C GLY A 208 4.24 -12.01 2.93
N GLU A 209 4.56 -10.76 3.26
CA GLU A 209 5.25 -9.83 2.36
C GLU A 209 6.75 -10.05 2.29
N ILE A 210 7.41 -10.42 3.40
CA ILE A 210 8.87 -10.65 3.41
C ILE A 210 9.31 -11.75 2.42
N PRO A 211 8.68 -12.95 2.38
CA PRO A 211 9.01 -13.96 1.39
C PRO A 211 8.72 -13.50 -0.04
N ARG A 212 7.61 -12.79 -0.27
CA ARG A 212 7.28 -12.24 -1.60
C ARG A 212 8.34 -11.25 -2.06
N LEU A 213 8.84 -10.39 -1.19
CA LEU A 213 9.88 -9.41 -1.51
C LEU A 213 11.26 -10.05 -1.72
N SER A 214 11.46 -11.32 -1.37
CA SER A 214 12.75 -11.98 -1.51
C SER A 214 13.07 -12.21 -3.00
N ASP A 215 14.36 -12.18 -3.32
CA ASP A 215 14.87 -12.47 -4.67
C ASP A 215 15.62 -13.81 -4.68
N ASP A 216 14.88 -14.85 -4.35
CA ASP A 216 15.28 -16.26 -4.38
C ASP A 216 14.24 -17.08 -5.17
N ALA A 217 14.40 -18.41 -5.21
CA ALA A 217 13.57 -19.30 -6.02
C ALA A 217 12.06 -19.24 -5.67
N ASP A 218 11.70 -18.87 -4.44
CA ASP A 218 10.32 -18.86 -3.96
C ASP A 218 9.70 -17.44 -3.96
N GLY A 219 10.57 -16.41 -3.97
CA GLY A 219 10.21 -15.01 -3.94
C GLY A 219 9.73 -14.43 -5.28
N TYR A 220 9.31 -13.16 -5.27
CA TYR A 220 8.74 -12.50 -6.46
C TYR A 220 9.81 -11.78 -7.29
N GLY A 221 11.06 -11.73 -6.82
CA GLY A 221 12.18 -11.13 -7.55
C GLY A 221 12.58 -11.92 -8.82
N PRO A 222 13.53 -11.38 -9.59
CA PRO A 222 14.03 -11.98 -10.84
C PRO A 222 14.51 -13.44 -10.74
N ASN A 223 15.05 -13.88 -9.61
CA ASN A 223 15.52 -15.25 -9.39
C ASN A 223 14.42 -16.24 -8.99
N GLY A 224 13.19 -15.76 -8.81
CA GLY A 224 12.01 -16.57 -8.50
C GLY A 224 10.92 -16.38 -9.54
N LYS A 225 9.77 -15.83 -9.12
CA LYS A 225 8.61 -15.63 -9.99
C LYS A 225 8.77 -14.47 -10.97
N ASN A 226 9.77 -13.61 -10.78
CA ASN A 226 10.03 -12.45 -11.62
C ASN A 226 8.80 -11.55 -11.80
N TYR A 227 8.04 -11.29 -10.73
CA TYR A 227 6.88 -10.40 -10.74
C TYR A 227 7.23 -8.96 -10.37
N ILE A 228 8.29 -8.77 -9.59
CA ILE A 228 8.78 -7.46 -9.16
C ILE A 228 10.28 -7.32 -9.48
N ALA A 229 10.79 -6.09 -9.47
CA ALA A 229 12.23 -5.85 -9.51
C ALA A 229 12.90 -6.40 -8.24
N HIS A 230 14.21 -6.63 -8.30
CA HIS A 230 15.01 -7.04 -7.16
C HIS A 230 14.81 -6.09 -5.96
N VAL A 231 14.67 -6.66 -4.77
CA VAL A 231 14.61 -5.92 -3.50
C VAL A 231 15.70 -6.46 -2.57
N GLU A 232 16.57 -5.56 -2.13
CA GLU A 232 17.55 -5.90 -1.10
C GLU A 232 16.84 -5.88 0.27
N ILE A 233 16.81 -7.04 0.93
CA ILE A 233 16.24 -7.19 2.28
C ILE A 233 17.38 -7.14 3.31
N PRO A 234 17.46 -6.09 4.16
CA PRO A 234 18.50 -5.95 5.17
C PRO A 234 18.55 -7.12 6.16
N LEU A 235 19.74 -7.40 6.71
CA LEU A 235 19.94 -8.46 7.68
C LEU A 235 19.02 -8.32 8.91
N GLU A 236 18.82 -7.10 9.40
CA GLU A 236 17.93 -6.81 10.52
C GLU A 236 16.48 -7.27 10.24
N VAL A 237 15.99 -7.05 9.02
CA VAL A 237 14.65 -7.46 8.59
C VAL A 237 14.57 -8.98 8.49
N LYS A 238 15.61 -9.64 7.92
CA LYS A 238 15.71 -11.10 7.85
C LYS A 238 15.69 -11.73 9.25
N MET A 239 16.42 -11.15 10.20
CA MET A 239 16.47 -11.61 11.59
C MET A 239 15.13 -11.44 12.30
N ALA A 240 14.50 -10.26 12.17
CA ALA A 240 13.17 -9.99 12.73
C ALA A 240 12.11 -10.96 12.17
N PHE A 241 12.15 -11.22 10.85
CA PHE A 241 11.27 -12.20 10.21
C PHE A 241 11.49 -13.62 10.75
N ALA A 242 12.74 -14.07 10.89
CA ALA A 242 13.04 -15.39 11.42
C ALA A 242 12.56 -15.56 12.87
N GLU A 243 12.72 -14.53 13.69
CA GLU A 243 12.26 -14.51 15.08
C GLU A 243 10.72 -14.56 15.17
N LEU A 244 10.03 -13.78 14.34
CA LEU A 244 8.56 -13.84 14.26
C LEU A 244 8.07 -15.17 13.71
N LYS A 245 8.79 -15.79 12.77
CA LYS A 245 8.43 -17.11 12.23
C LYS A 245 8.46 -18.20 13.29
N ALA A 246 9.33 -18.11 14.30
CA ALA A 246 9.32 -19.05 15.42
C ALA A 246 8.05 -18.94 16.28
N THR A 247 7.46 -17.74 16.36
CA THR A 247 6.25 -17.46 17.16
C THR A 247 4.96 -17.63 16.34
N TYR A 248 4.97 -17.22 15.08
CA TYR A 248 3.81 -17.10 14.19
C TYR A 248 3.91 -17.97 12.93
N GLY A 249 4.83 -18.94 12.88
CA GLY A 249 5.13 -19.71 11.66
C GLY A 249 3.92 -20.40 11.02
N ASN A 250 2.90 -20.74 11.82
CA ASN A 250 1.64 -21.34 11.35
C ASN A 250 0.69 -20.34 10.67
N MET A 251 0.96 -19.03 10.73
CA MET A 251 0.13 -17.96 10.15
C MET A 251 0.60 -17.48 8.77
N VAL A 252 1.71 -18.02 8.26
CA VAL A 252 2.17 -17.76 6.89
C VAL A 252 1.27 -18.56 5.95
N ARG A 253 0.23 -17.92 5.41
CA ARG A 253 -0.64 -18.54 4.40
C ARG A 253 0.16 -18.75 3.11
N GLU A 254 0.07 -19.95 2.54
CA GLU A 254 0.47 -20.18 1.15
C GLU A 254 -0.30 -19.23 0.23
N ALA A 255 0.40 -18.64 -0.75
CA ALA A 255 -0.24 -17.77 -1.73
C ALA A 255 -1.26 -18.59 -2.54
N ASN A 256 -2.51 -18.11 -2.63
CA ASN A 256 -3.52 -18.78 -3.43
C ASN A 256 -3.13 -18.71 -4.92
N PRO A 257 -2.84 -19.84 -5.60
CA PRO A 257 -2.34 -19.85 -6.98
C PRO A 257 -3.30 -19.22 -7.99
N LEU A 258 -4.60 -19.17 -7.69
CA LEU A 258 -5.63 -18.61 -8.56
C LEU A 258 -5.49 -17.08 -8.75
N TYR A 259 -4.64 -16.42 -7.95
CA TYR A 259 -4.53 -14.96 -7.88
C TYR A 259 -3.07 -14.48 -7.76
N ALA A 260 -2.13 -15.38 -8.04
CA ALA A 260 -0.69 -15.11 -8.09
C ALA A 260 -0.29 -14.50 -9.43
#